data_AF-A0A0N1NJR2-F1
#
_entry.id   AF-A0A0N1NJR2-F1
#
_cell.length_a   1.000
_cell.length_b   1.000
_cell.length_c   1.000
_cell.angle_alpha   90.00
_cell.angle_beta   90.00
_cell.angle_gamma   90.00
#
_symmetry.space_group_name_H-M   'P 1'
#
loop_
_entity.id
_entity.type
_entity.pdbx_description
1 polymer ?
#
loop_
_entity_poly.entity_id
_entity_poly.type
_entity_poly.pdbx_seq_one_letter_code
_entity_poly.pdbx_strand_id
1 'polypeptide(L)'
;MRRFLLAASSAALLLTVAACGGQDSSSSDSAASSSSCTPKLGKSDLVKAGTLTISTNATLPPMQYLDSSNKIVGMRVDLGDKIAQLLCLTPKFVNIPFDAQIPGVQSGRWDMIDTGMFYTPERAKTVKLVPYEIQGVSISVPKGNPKKITSEDDLSGKSIAVEAPGYEFDTLTALNKELKAAGKKQVSIRTFTTTADAYQALSAGQVEGVAIVDAVTSYYQKGGTFQTALTDLNPAPLALGFGKDKPATAVADALNTLRENGYLAKLFKKYGVTAYSGDLKVTTGAISAK
;
A
#
# COMPACT_ATOMS: atom_id res chain seq x y z
N MET A 1 47.29 27.59 -31.03
CA MET A 1 48.53 27.26 -31.77
C MET A 1 48.91 25.85 -31.29
N ARG A 2 49.05 24.75 -32.04
CA ARG A 2 49.30 24.36 -33.44
C ARG A 2 48.49 23.04 -33.69
N ARG A 3 47.63 22.92 -34.69
CA ARG A 3 47.82 22.43 -36.09
C ARG A 3 48.36 20.98 -36.24
N PHE A 4 47.57 20.11 -36.90
CA PHE A 4 47.86 19.18 -38.04
C PHE A 4 46.68 18.16 -38.13
N LEU A 5 45.72 18.17 -39.07
CA LEU A 5 45.65 17.96 -40.54
C LEU A 5 45.77 16.49 -41.05
N LEU A 6 44.72 16.05 -41.79
CA LEU A 6 44.67 15.12 -42.96
C LEU A 6 44.93 13.61 -42.72
N ALA A 7 44.42 12.60 -43.45
CA ALA A 7 43.43 12.39 -44.53
C ALA A 7 43.36 10.83 -44.75
N ALA A 8 42.18 10.23 -44.97
CA ALA A 8 41.66 9.65 -46.23
C ALA A 8 42.05 8.19 -46.64
N SER A 9 41.05 7.52 -47.25
CA SER A 9 41.06 6.42 -48.25
C SER A 9 40.92 4.93 -47.87
N SER A 10 39.70 4.44 -48.09
CA SER A 10 39.25 3.36 -49.01
C SER A 10 40.10 2.09 -49.25
N ALA A 11 39.47 0.91 -49.12
CA ALA A 11 39.21 -0.01 -50.25
C ALA A 11 38.40 -1.25 -49.81
N ALA A 12 37.40 -1.60 -50.62
CA ALA A 12 36.56 -2.79 -50.52
C ALA A 12 37.24 -4.01 -51.14
N LEU A 13 36.89 -5.22 -50.67
CA LEU A 13 36.98 -6.43 -51.50
C LEU A 13 35.82 -7.39 -51.15
N LEU A 14 34.93 -7.55 -52.13
CA LEU A 14 33.87 -8.57 -52.19
C LEU A 14 34.47 -9.86 -52.78
N LEU A 15 34.17 -11.01 -52.18
CA LEU A 15 34.13 -12.28 -52.89
C LEU A 15 32.99 -13.15 -52.34
N THR A 16 31.94 -13.23 -53.15
CA THR A 16 30.83 -14.17 -53.05
C THR A 16 31.23 -15.52 -53.64
N VAL A 17 31.00 -16.62 -52.90
CA VAL A 17 30.80 -17.94 -53.50
C VAL A 17 29.53 -18.53 -52.91
N ALA A 18 28.55 -18.74 -53.77
CA ALA A 18 27.37 -19.53 -53.51
C ALA A 18 27.70 -21.01 -53.79
N ALA A 19 27.31 -21.91 -52.88
CA ALA A 19 27.19 -23.34 -53.15
C ALA A 19 25.98 -23.90 -52.39
N CYS A 20 25.11 -24.58 -53.13
CA CYS A 20 23.81 -25.11 -52.73
C CYS A 20 23.90 -26.43 -51.96
N GLY A 21 22.89 -26.67 -51.10
CA GLY A 21 22.23 -27.98 -50.99
C GLY A 21 22.63 -28.87 -49.81
N GLY A 22 21.70 -29.06 -48.87
CA GLY A 22 21.76 -30.11 -47.83
C GLY A 22 20.74 -29.88 -46.72
N GLN A 23 19.68 -30.67 -46.73
CA GLN A 23 18.51 -30.62 -45.83
C GLN A 23 18.82 -31.10 -44.41
N ASP A 24 18.04 -30.55 -43.47
CA ASP A 24 17.59 -31.12 -42.19
C ASP A 24 18.61 -31.40 -41.09
N SER A 25 18.63 -30.50 -40.10
CA SER A 25 18.29 -30.80 -38.67
C SER A 25 18.67 -29.60 -37.80
N SER A 26 17.95 -28.48 -37.93
CA SER A 26 18.05 -27.39 -36.96
C SER A 26 17.34 -27.80 -35.69
N SER A 27 18.13 -28.10 -34.66
CA SER A 27 17.70 -28.26 -33.27
C SER A 27 16.85 -27.06 -32.87
N SER A 28 15.56 -27.32 -32.68
CA SER A 28 14.60 -26.38 -32.15
C SER A 28 14.95 -26.06 -30.69
N ASP A 29 15.65 -24.96 -30.48
CA ASP A 29 15.60 -24.25 -29.21
C ASP A 29 14.14 -23.89 -28.97
N SER A 30 13.53 -24.63 -28.04
CA SER A 30 12.18 -24.37 -27.57
C SER A 30 12.17 -22.99 -26.92
N ALA A 31 11.70 -22.00 -27.68
CA ALA A 31 11.22 -20.75 -27.14
C ALA A 31 10.14 -21.10 -26.11
N ALA A 32 10.50 -20.97 -24.83
CA ALA A 32 9.58 -21.04 -23.72
C ALA A 32 8.39 -20.14 -24.05
N SER A 33 7.20 -20.74 -24.08
CA SER A 33 5.94 -20.10 -24.39
C SER A 33 5.83 -18.77 -23.64
N SER A 34 5.88 -17.66 -24.38
CA SER A 34 5.39 -16.39 -23.89
C SER A 34 3.91 -16.59 -23.59
N SER A 35 3.57 -16.83 -22.33
CA SER A 35 2.19 -16.81 -21.88
C SER A 35 1.61 -15.46 -22.29
N SER A 36 0.77 -15.45 -23.33
CA SER A 36 0.14 -14.25 -23.86
C SER A 36 -0.78 -13.71 -22.78
N CYS A 37 -0.32 -12.69 -22.07
CA CYS A 37 -1.12 -12.01 -21.07
C CYS A 37 -2.15 -11.14 -21.82
N THR A 38 -3.42 -11.52 -21.79
CA THR A 38 -4.51 -10.75 -22.40
C THR A 38 -5.02 -9.70 -21.40
N PRO A 39 -4.93 -8.39 -21.71
CA PRO A 39 -5.39 -7.34 -20.79
C PRO A 39 -6.88 -7.48 -20.46
N LYS A 40 -7.21 -7.52 -19.16
CA LYS A 40 -8.60 -7.60 -18.68
C LYS A 40 -9.32 -6.24 -18.67
N LEU A 41 -8.57 -5.14 -18.72
CA LEU A 41 -9.06 -3.76 -18.66
C LEU A 41 -8.73 -3.01 -19.95
N GLY A 42 -9.74 -2.36 -20.53
CA GLY A 42 -9.62 -1.56 -21.75
C GLY A 42 -9.40 -0.08 -21.49
N LYS A 43 -9.26 0.70 -22.57
CA LYS A 43 -9.04 2.16 -22.51
C LYS A 43 -10.12 2.92 -21.73
N SER A 44 -11.39 2.49 -21.80
CA SER A 44 -12.50 3.10 -21.07
C SER A 44 -12.43 2.85 -19.56
N ASP A 45 -11.76 1.77 -19.17
CA ASP A 45 -11.72 1.32 -17.78
C ASP A 45 -10.62 2.05 -17.00
N LEU A 46 -9.54 2.42 -17.70
CA LEU A 46 -8.32 2.99 -17.12
C LEU A 46 -8.19 4.50 -17.34
N VAL A 47 -7.48 5.19 -16.45
CA VAL A 47 -7.04 6.58 -16.64
C VAL A 47 -6.11 6.69 -17.85
N LYS A 48 -5.19 5.74 -17.99
CA LYS A 48 -4.27 5.62 -19.13
C LYS A 48 -4.26 4.17 -19.61
N ALA A 49 -4.55 3.95 -20.88
CA ALA A 49 -4.55 2.61 -21.47
C ALA A 49 -3.21 1.89 -21.22
N GLY A 50 -3.27 0.63 -20.78
CA GLY A 50 -2.09 -0.18 -20.47
C GLY A 50 -1.40 0.16 -19.14
N THR A 51 -1.93 1.10 -18.35
CA THR A 51 -1.37 1.51 -17.06
C THR A 51 -2.42 1.40 -15.96
N LEU A 52 -2.09 0.73 -14.86
CA LEU A 52 -2.86 0.76 -13.62
C LEU A 52 -2.35 1.93 -12.76
N THR A 53 -3.11 3.02 -12.68
CA THR A 53 -2.74 4.20 -11.89
C THR A 53 -3.22 4.03 -10.45
N ILE A 54 -2.28 3.96 -9.51
CA ILE A 54 -2.52 3.61 -8.11
C ILE A 54 -2.19 4.81 -7.24
N SER A 55 -3.18 5.35 -6.54
CA SER A 55 -2.94 6.37 -5.52
C SER A 55 -2.55 5.71 -4.20
N THR A 56 -1.60 6.34 -3.50
CA THR A 56 -1.11 5.88 -2.21
C THR A 56 -0.61 7.08 -1.38
N ASN A 57 -0.51 6.93 -0.07
CA ASN A 57 0.13 7.90 0.82
C ASN A 57 1.37 7.27 1.44
N ALA A 58 2.55 7.64 0.94
CA ALA A 58 3.82 6.95 1.20
C ALA A 58 4.49 7.39 2.53
N THR A 59 3.80 7.25 3.66
CA THR A 59 4.28 7.67 4.99
C THR A 59 4.41 6.53 6.00
N LEU A 60 3.97 5.32 5.65
CA LEU A 60 3.77 4.19 6.57
C LEU A 60 4.78 3.07 6.30
N PRO A 61 6.03 3.14 6.79
CA PRO A 61 6.93 2.01 6.72
C PRO A 61 6.43 0.86 7.63
N PRO A 62 6.48 -0.41 7.17
CA PRO A 62 7.03 -0.92 5.92
C PRO A 62 5.97 -1.14 4.82
N MET A 63 4.76 -0.60 5.01
CA MET A 63 3.58 -0.85 4.19
C MET A 63 3.63 -0.07 2.87
N GLN A 64 3.82 1.24 2.94
CA GLN A 64 4.06 2.11 1.80
C GLN A 64 4.82 3.35 2.28
N TYR A 65 6.02 3.57 1.79
CA TYR A 65 6.89 4.65 2.26
C TYR A 65 7.89 5.07 1.19
N LEU A 66 8.50 6.23 1.37
CA LEU A 66 9.62 6.66 0.54
C LEU A 66 10.94 6.08 1.07
N ASP A 67 11.70 5.41 0.21
CA ASP A 67 13.07 5.02 0.52
C ASP A 67 14.03 6.21 0.48
N SER A 68 15.32 5.97 0.77
CA SER A 68 16.36 7.02 0.74
C SER A 68 16.58 7.63 -0.64
N SER A 69 16.07 7.01 -1.71
CA SER A 69 16.13 7.51 -3.09
C SER A 69 14.84 8.21 -3.52
N ASN A 70 13.92 8.47 -2.57
CA ASN A 70 12.57 9.01 -2.81
C ASN A 70 11.69 8.12 -3.70
N LYS A 71 11.92 6.81 -3.73
CA LYS A 71 11.03 5.85 -4.41
C LYS A 71 9.99 5.33 -3.44
N ILE A 72 8.76 5.21 -3.91
CA ILE A 72 7.68 4.56 -3.16
C ILE A 72 7.96 3.05 -3.16
N VAL A 73 8.07 2.48 -1.96
CA VAL A 73 8.34 1.06 -1.72
C VAL A 73 7.46 0.53 -0.59
N GLY A 74 7.40 -0.78 -0.42
CA GLY A 74 6.69 -1.44 0.69
C GLY A 74 5.71 -2.50 0.22
N MET A 75 4.99 -3.10 1.16
CA MET A 75 4.03 -4.18 0.88
C MET A 75 2.98 -3.79 -0.17
N ARG A 76 2.46 -2.56 -0.13
CA ARG A 76 1.43 -2.09 -1.07
C ARG A 76 1.99 -1.92 -2.48
N VAL A 77 3.27 -1.58 -2.60
CA VAL A 77 3.97 -1.56 -3.89
C VAL A 77 4.14 -2.98 -4.42
N ASP A 78 4.64 -3.90 -3.58
CA ASP A 78 4.78 -5.33 -3.92
C ASP A 78 3.44 -5.97 -4.34
N LEU A 79 2.33 -5.56 -3.71
CA LEU A 79 0.98 -6.02 -4.04
C LEU A 79 0.48 -5.41 -5.35
N GLY A 80 0.55 -4.08 -5.48
CA GLY A 80 0.10 -3.35 -6.66
C GLY A 80 0.85 -3.75 -7.93
N ASP A 81 2.15 -3.98 -7.85
CA ASP A 81 2.96 -4.49 -8.97
C ASP A 81 2.48 -5.88 -9.41
N LYS A 82 2.19 -6.76 -8.45
CA LYS A 82 1.73 -8.12 -8.76
C LYS A 82 0.33 -8.15 -9.35
N ILE A 83 -0.57 -7.29 -8.86
CA ILE A 83 -1.90 -7.09 -9.43
C ILE A 83 -1.77 -6.58 -10.87
N ALA A 84 -0.96 -5.54 -11.11
CA ALA A 84 -0.76 -4.98 -12.45
C ALA A 84 -0.21 -6.03 -13.42
N GLN A 85 0.74 -6.86 -12.97
CA GLN A 85 1.28 -7.97 -13.75
C GLN A 85 0.19 -8.96 -14.19
N LEU A 86 -0.69 -9.39 -13.27
CA LEU A 86 -1.80 -10.32 -13.59
C LEU A 86 -2.84 -9.73 -14.52
N LEU A 87 -2.97 -8.40 -14.54
CA LEU A 87 -3.88 -7.67 -15.42
C LEU A 87 -3.24 -7.26 -16.74
N CYS A 88 -1.95 -7.59 -16.96
CA CYS A 88 -1.18 -7.21 -18.14
C CYS A 88 -1.03 -5.68 -18.28
N LEU A 89 -0.84 -4.99 -17.15
CA LEU A 89 -0.72 -3.54 -17.07
C LEU A 89 0.62 -3.13 -16.46
N THR A 90 1.06 -1.91 -16.77
CA THR A 90 2.17 -1.27 -16.08
C THR A 90 1.65 -0.56 -14.82
N PRO A 91 2.19 -0.81 -13.62
CA PRO A 91 1.80 -0.06 -12.43
C PRO A 91 2.37 1.36 -12.48
N LYS A 92 1.59 2.34 -12.03
CA LYS A 92 2.04 3.72 -11.81
C LYS A 92 1.51 4.23 -10.49
N PHE A 93 2.40 4.36 -9.49
CA PHE A 93 2.05 4.90 -8.19
C PHE A 93 2.04 6.43 -8.19
N VAL A 94 1.08 7.01 -7.49
CA VAL A 94 0.91 8.45 -7.28
C VAL A 94 0.87 8.69 -5.77
N ASN A 95 1.90 9.36 -5.25
CA ASN A 95 1.96 9.74 -3.84
C ASN A 95 1.07 10.97 -3.60
N ILE A 96 0.04 10.84 -2.76
CA ILE A 96 -0.93 11.89 -2.49
C ILE A 96 -1.50 11.76 -1.06
N PRO A 97 -1.78 12.88 -0.36
CA PRO A 97 -2.53 12.87 0.90
C PRO A 97 -3.85 12.08 0.82
N PHE A 98 -4.19 11.38 1.91
CA PHE A 98 -5.33 10.46 1.97
C PHE A 98 -6.67 11.15 1.66
N ASP A 99 -6.87 12.38 2.15
CA ASP A 99 -8.08 13.18 1.94
C ASP A 99 -8.40 13.42 0.45
N ALA A 100 -7.38 13.46 -0.39
CA ALA A 100 -7.52 13.61 -1.84
C ALA A 100 -7.78 12.29 -2.57
N GLN A 101 -7.57 11.13 -1.94
CA GLN A 101 -7.60 9.79 -2.58
C GLN A 101 -9.01 9.35 -3.00
N ILE A 102 -10.00 9.47 -2.11
CA ILE A 102 -11.40 9.11 -2.43
C ILE A 102 -11.99 10.03 -3.52
N PRO A 103 -11.94 11.38 -3.41
CA PRO A 103 -12.47 12.25 -4.45
C PRO A 103 -11.79 12.05 -5.81
N GLY A 104 -10.48 11.76 -5.81
CA GLY A 104 -9.76 11.56 -7.06
C GLY A 104 -10.07 10.22 -7.74
N VAL A 105 -10.39 9.15 -7.01
CA VAL A 105 -10.80 7.89 -7.67
C VAL A 105 -12.19 8.04 -8.27
N GLN A 106 -13.09 8.76 -7.58
CA GLN A 106 -14.44 9.04 -8.06
C GLN A 106 -14.44 9.90 -9.34
N SER A 107 -13.53 10.87 -9.41
CA SER A 107 -13.36 11.74 -10.59
C SER A 107 -12.46 11.14 -11.68
N GLY A 108 -11.95 9.92 -11.50
CA GLY A 108 -11.13 9.23 -12.50
C GLY A 108 -9.71 9.78 -12.67
N ARG A 109 -9.11 10.35 -11.61
CA ARG A 109 -7.68 10.74 -11.60
C ARG A 109 -6.73 9.57 -11.40
N TRP A 110 -7.21 8.47 -10.83
CA TRP A 110 -6.52 7.19 -10.71
C TRP A 110 -7.54 6.05 -10.76
N ASP A 111 -7.02 4.84 -10.97
CA ASP A 111 -7.82 3.62 -11.15
C ASP A 111 -8.08 2.94 -9.81
N MET A 112 -7.11 2.99 -8.90
CA MET A 112 -7.10 2.27 -7.63
C MET A 112 -6.54 3.14 -6.49
N ILE A 113 -7.07 2.94 -5.29
CA ILE A 113 -6.53 3.41 -4.02
C ILE A 113 -5.89 2.20 -3.34
N ASP A 114 -4.59 2.27 -3.07
CA ASP A 114 -3.85 1.28 -2.29
C ASP A 114 -2.96 1.97 -1.24
N THR A 115 -3.54 2.21 -0.08
CA THR A 115 -2.90 2.96 1.01
C THR A 115 -3.18 2.37 2.39
N GLY A 116 -3.85 1.21 2.46
CA GLY A 116 -4.36 0.67 3.73
C GLY A 116 -5.58 1.42 4.22
N MET A 117 -6.54 1.67 3.34
CA MET A 117 -7.77 2.35 3.73
C MET A 117 -8.68 1.39 4.50
N PHE A 118 -8.98 1.69 5.76
CA PHE A 118 -9.96 0.93 6.53
C PHE A 118 -11.31 0.87 5.82
N TYR A 119 -11.89 -0.32 5.76
CA TYR A 119 -13.23 -0.52 5.28
C TYR A 119 -14.21 0.12 6.27
N THR A 120 -15.08 0.98 5.77
CA THR A 120 -16.26 1.43 6.52
C THR A 120 -17.49 1.35 5.62
N PRO A 121 -18.69 1.07 6.16
CA PRO A 121 -19.92 1.14 5.41
C PRO A 121 -20.13 2.49 4.71
N GLU A 122 -19.67 3.58 5.33
CA GLU A 122 -19.73 4.94 4.80
C GLU A 122 -18.88 5.07 3.53
N ARG A 123 -17.64 4.56 3.53
CA ARG A 123 -16.78 4.56 2.35
C ARG A 123 -17.32 3.63 1.25
N ALA A 124 -17.89 2.49 1.62
CA ALA A 124 -18.50 1.55 0.67
C ALA A 124 -19.73 2.13 -0.07
N LYS A 125 -20.36 3.20 0.47
CA LYS A 125 -21.42 3.95 -0.23
C LYS A 125 -20.87 4.89 -1.30
N THR A 126 -19.61 5.31 -1.21
CA THR A 126 -19.02 6.34 -2.08
C THR A 126 -18.10 5.77 -3.16
N VAL A 127 -17.41 4.67 -2.85
CA VAL A 127 -16.45 3.98 -3.71
C VAL A 127 -16.62 2.48 -3.58
N LYS A 128 -16.14 1.73 -4.58
CA LYS A 128 -16.12 0.27 -4.53
C LYS A 128 -14.93 -0.17 -3.68
N LEU A 129 -15.18 -1.02 -2.69
CA LEU A 129 -14.16 -1.50 -1.76
C LEU A 129 -13.95 -3.00 -1.89
N VAL A 130 -12.69 -3.42 -1.94
CA VAL A 130 -12.28 -4.83 -1.94
C VAL A 130 -11.41 -5.08 -0.70
N PRO A 131 -11.97 -5.63 0.39
CA PRO A 131 -11.22 -5.95 1.60
C PRO A 131 -10.18 -7.05 1.35
N TYR A 132 -8.98 -6.97 1.94
CA TYR A 132 -7.90 -7.94 1.67
C TYR A 132 -6.98 -8.28 2.85
N GLU A 133 -6.83 -7.37 3.82
CA GLU A 133 -6.03 -7.57 5.03
C GLU A 133 -6.78 -7.07 6.27
N ILE A 134 -6.35 -7.51 7.45
CA ILE A 134 -6.84 -7.01 8.75
C ILE A 134 -5.72 -6.25 9.45
N GLN A 135 -6.08 -5.09 10.01
CA GLN A 135 -5.25 -4.33 10.95
C GLN A 135 -6.14 -3.81 12.07
N GLY A 136 -5.56 -3.63 13.26
CA GLY A 136 -6.09 -2.77 14.29
C GLY A 136 -5.26 -1.50 14.45
N VAL A 137 -5.73 -0.65 15.35
CA VAL A 137 -5.01 0.53 15.83
C VAL A 137 -4.18 0.10 17.04
N SER A 138 -2.88 0.37 16.99
CA SER A 138 -1.95 0.16 18.09
C SER A 138 -1.51 1.49 18.68
N ILE A 139 -1.07 1.49 19.94
CA ILE A 139 -0.45 2.67 20.59
C ILE A 139 1.05 2.43 20.75
N SER A 140 1.86 3.20 20.05
CA SER A 140 3.30 3.31 20.30
C SER A 140 3.59 4.32 21.40
N VAL A 141 4.52 3.99 22.30
CA VAL A 141 5.02 4.86 23.38
C VAL A 141 6.55 4.85 23.40
N PRO A 142 7.23 5.77 24.11
CA PRO A 142 8.67 5.69 24.29
C PRO A 142 9.06 4.38 24.98
N LYS A 143 10.24 3.84 24.66
CA LYS A 143 10.77 2.64 25.31
C LYS A 143 10.76 2.78 26.84
N GLY A 144 10.42 1.70 27.52
CA GLY A 144 10.20 1.66 28.97
C GLY A 144 8.80 2.10 29.39
N ASN A 145 7.97 2.61 28.48
CA ASN A 145 6.60 3.07 28.74
C ASN A 145 6.51 3.97 29.99
N PRO A 146 7.14 5.16 29.96
CA PRO A 146 7.26 6.02 31.14
C PRO A 146 5.91 6.48 31.71
N LYS A 147 4.86 6.42 30.89
CA LYS A 147 3.48 6.78 31.27
C LYS A 147 2.64 5.59 31.73
N LYS A 148 3.22 4.38 31.75
CA LYS A 148 2.59 3.13 32.21
C LYS A 148 1.26 2.85 31.54
N ILE A 149 1.17 3.14 30.23
CA ILE A 149 -0.03 2.87 29.44
C ILE A 149 -0.12 1.35 29.21
N THR A 150 -1.11 0.69 29.80
CA THR A 150 -1.32 -0.77 29.72
C THR A 150 -2.76 -1.16 29.42
N SER A 151 -3.67 -0.18 29.43
CA SER A 151 -5.08 -0.31 29.06
C SER A 151 -5.55 0.96 28.33
N GLU A 152 -6.71 0.89 27.67
CA GLU A 152 -7.35 2.06 27.05
C GLU A 152 -7.67 3.15 28.07
N ASP A 153 -8.01 2.77 29.30
CA ASP A 153 -8.25 3.68 30.41
C ASP A 153 -7.03 4.53 30.77
N ASP A 154 -5.82 3.99 30.63
CA ASP A 154 -4.56 4.71 30.90
C ASP A 154 -4.28 5.83 29.87
N LEU A 155 -5.01 5.84 28.75
CA LEU A 155 -4.97 6.93 27.76
C LEU A 155 -5.71 8.18 28.27
N SER A 156 -6.52 8.07 29.32
CA SER A 156 -7.27 9.20 29.87
C SER A 156 -6.35 10.38 30.21
N GLY A 157 -6.66 11.54 29.61
CA GLY A 157 -5.88 12.77 29.78
C GLY A 157 -4.48 12.75 29.14
N LYS A 158 -4.13 11.70 28.39
CA LYS A 158 -2.87 11.63 27.63
C LYS A 158 -2.98 12.38 26.32
N SER A 159 -1.85 12.83 25.82
CA SER A 159 -1.72 13.36 24.47
C SER A 159 -1.30 12.26 23.50
N ILE A 160 -2.11 11.97 22.49
CA ILE A 160 -1.87 10.89 21.53
C ILE A 160 -1.87 11.45 20.11
N ALA A 161 -0.80 11.20 19.37
CA ALA A 161 -0.63 11.63 17.99
C ALA A 161 -1.31 10.67 17.00
N VAL A 162 -1.84 11.21 15.91
CA VAL A 162 -2.32 10.47 14.73
C VAL A 162 -1.89 11.18 13.45
N GLU A 163 -1.72 10.43 12.36
CA GLU A 163 -1.53 11.00 11.02
C GLU A 163 -2.89 11.39 10.45
N ALA A 164 -3.18 12.69 10.42
CA ALA A 164 -4.43 13.28 9.97
C ALA A 164 -5.72 12.74 10.66
N PRO A 165 -6.89 13.38 10.44
CA PRO A 165 -8.17 12.78 10.78
C PRO A 165 -8.42 11.53 9.91
N GLY A 166 -8.82 10.43 10.55
CA GLY A 166 -8.96 9.12 9.91
C GLY A 166 -9.45 8.07 10.90
N TYR A 167 -9.21 6.80 10.60
CA TYR A 167 -9.73 5.69 11.40
C TYR A 167 -9.16 5.66 12.82
N GLU A 168 -7.88 5.98 12.97
CA GLU A 168 -7.17 6.11 14.25
C GLU A 168 -7.76 7.26 15.07
N PHE A 169 -8.02 8.41 14.44
CA PHE A 169 -8.67 9.55 15.07
C PHE A 169 -10.08 9.21 15.54
N ASP A 170 -10.86 8.51 14.70
CA ASP A 170 -12.24 8.11 15.00
C ASP A 170 -12.27 7.08 16.15
N THR A 171 -11.30 6.15 16.17
CA THR A 171 -11.13 5.17 17.26
C THR A 171 -10.89 5.87 18.59
N LEU A 172 -9.96 6.83 18.66
CA LEU A 172 -9.72 7.62 19.86
C LEU A 172 -10.89 8.54 20.22
N THR A 173 -11.63 9.02 19.21
CA THR A 173 -12.85 9.83 19.43
C THR A 173 -13.99 9.00 20.02
N ALA A 174 -14.13 7.73 19.62
CA ALA A 174 -15.06 6.79 20.24
C ALA A 174 -14.69 6.52 21.69
N LEU A 175 -13.42 6.21 21.96
CA LEU A 175 -12.90 6.06 23.34
C LEU A 175 -13.14 7.32 24.17
N ASN A 176 -12.98 8.50 23.60
CA ASN A 176 -13.27 9.77 24.27
C ASN A 176 -14.74 9.95 24.70
N LYS A 177 -15.69 9.30 24.02
CA LYS A 177 -17.10 9.28 24.45
C LYS A 177 -17.27 8.39 25.68
N GLU A 178 -16.60 7.23 25.70
CA GLU A 178 -16.62 6.30 26.83
C GLU A 178 -15.95 6.90 28.07
N LEU A 179 -14.76 7.48 27.92
CA LEU A 179 -14.05 8.18 29.00
C LEU A 179 -14.91 9.30 29.59
N LYS A 180 -15.58 10.09 28.74
CA LYS A 180 -16.47 11.16 29.19
C LYS A 180 -17.69 10.62 29.95
N ALA A 181 -18.31 9.54 29.46
CA ALA A 181 -19.43 8.89 30.14
C ALA A 181 -19.02 8.32 31.51
N ALA A 182 -17.75 7.89 31.65
CA ALA A 182 -17.16 7.44 32.91
C ALA A 182 -16.63 8.59 33.80
N GLY A 183 -16.84 9.86 33.44
CA GLY A 183 -16.35 11.01 34.21
C GLY A 183 -14.83 11.20 34.19
N LYS A 184 -14.12 10.56 33.25
CA LYS A 184 -12.66 10.64 33.09
C LYS A 184 -12.26 11.75 32.11
N LYS A 185 -10.98 12.13 32.14
CA LYS A 185 -10.43 13.08 31.18
C LYS A 185 -10.35 12.45 29.79
N GLN A 186 -10.70 13.21 28.78
CA GLN A 186 -10.55 12.79 27.39
C GLN A 186 -9.07 12.76 26.98
N VAL A 187 -8.71 11.86 26.07
CA VAL A 187 -7.48 11.87 25.30
C VAL A 187 -7.37 13.18 24.50
N SER A 188 -6.23 13.86 24.60
CA SER A 188 -5.89 14.98 23.73
C SER A 188 -5.31 14.45 22.42
N ILE A 189 -6.17 14.30 21.41
CA ILE A 189 -5.76 13.80 20.10
C ILE A 189 -5.06 14.93 19.32
N ARG A 190 -3.82 14.68 18.89
CA ARG A 190 -3.04 15.65 18.10
C ARG A 190 -2.81 15.10 16.69
N THR A 191 -3.20 15.87 15.68
CA THR A 191 -3.03 15.48 14.29
C THR A 191 -1.69 15.98 13.75
N PHE A 192 -1.06 15.16 12.91
CA PHE A 192 0.17 15.47 12.19
C PHE A 192 -0.02 15.20 10.70
N THR A 193 0.83 15.81 9.88
CA THR A 193 0.76 15.66 8.42
C THR A 193 1.25 14.30 7.96
N THR A 194 2.28 13.74 8.62
CA THR A 194 2.84 12.43 8.31
C THR A 194 3.06 11.60 9.57
N THR A 195 3.10 10.27 9.44
CA THR A 195 3.51 9.39 10.54
C THR A 195 4.92 9.72 11.06
N ALA A 196 5.85 10.13 10.19
CA ALA A 196 7.19 10.54 10.62
C ALA A 196 7.15 11.75 11.56
N ASP A 197 6.29 12.73 11.30
CA ASP A 197 6.11 13.90 12.17
C ASP A 197 5.50 13.51 13.52
N ALA A 198 4.53 12.58 13.52
CA ALA A 198 3.94 12.05 14.74
C ALA A 198 4.98 11.36 15.64
N TYR A 199 5.86 10.52 15.06
CA TYR A 199 6.95 9.87 15.81
C TYR A 199 8.07 10.84 16.22
N GLN A 200 8.31 11.91 15.46
CA GLN A 200 9.21 12.99 15.88
C GLN A 200 8.64 13.73 17.10
N ALA A 201 7.35 14.05 17.09
CA ALA A 201 6.68 14.67 18.24
C ALA A 201 6.71 13.76 19.48
N LEU A 202 6.56 12.44 19.30
CA LEU A 202 6.72 11.46 20.38
C LEU A 202 8.15 11.47 20.93
N SER A 203 9.16 11.46 20.04
CA SER A 203 10.58 11.53 20.43
C SER A 203 10.92 12.81 21.19
N ALA A 204 10.30 13.92 20.79
CA ALA A 204 10.48 15.23 21.44
C ALA A 204 9.66 15.39 22.74
N GLY A 205 8.88 14.38 23.13
CA GLY A 205 8.04 14.43 24.33
C GLY A 205 6.84 15.37 24.23
N GLN A 206 6.45 15.77 23.01
CA GLN A 206 5.29 16.64 22.76
C GLN A 206 3.95 15.89 22.81
N VAL A 207 4.01 14.57 22.68
CA VAL A 207 2.92 13.61 22.87
C VAL A 207 3.41 12.42 23.70
N GLU A 208 2.47 11.71 24.31
CA GLU A 208 2.75 10.54 25.15
C GLU A 208 2.57 9.20 24.41
N GLY A 209 1.98 9.23 23.22
CA GLY A 209 1.91 8.08 22.32
C GLY A 209 1.54 8.46 20.89
N VAL A 210 1.65 7.49 19.99
CA VAL A 210 1.20 7.57 18.59
C VAL A 210 0.22 6.42 18.36
N ALA A 211 -0.99 6.73 17.90
CA ALA A 211 -1.95 5.74 17.45
C ALA A 211 -1.80 5.51 15.94
N ILE A 212 -1.48 4.29 15.55
CA ILE A 212 -1.21 3.90 14.15
C ILE A 212 -1.37 2.39 14.00
N VAL A 213 -1.54 1.90 12.77
CA VAL A 213 -1.76 0.47 12.49
C VAL A 213 -0.65 -0.44 13.01
N ASP A 214 -1.01 -1.68 13.38
CA ASP A 214 -0.13 -2.66 14.05
C ASP A 214 1.18 -2.92 13.30
N ALA A 215 1.14 -3.01 11.96
CA ALA A 215 2.34 -3.24 11.16
C ALA A 215 3.36 -2.10 11.29
N VAL A 216 2.88 -0.86 11.39
CA VAL A 216 3.71 0.34 11.52
C VAL A 216 4.27 0.44 12.96
N THR A 217 3.47 0.17 13.98
CA THR A 217 3.99 0.14 15.36
C THR A 217 5.05 -0.93 15.54
N SER A 218 4.86 -2.12 14.95
CA SER A 218 5.86 -3.19 14.93
C SER A 218 7.17 -2.76 14.26
N TYR A 219 7.11 -1.98 13.18
CA TYR A 219 8.30 -1.45 12.51
C TYR A 219 9.06 -0.45 13.39
N TYR A 220 8.36 0.52 13.98
CA TYR A 220 9.00 1.51 14.86
C TYR A 220 9.54 0.90 16.15
N GLN A 221 8.88 -0.13 16.70
CA GLN A 221 9.37 -0.88 17.85
C GLN A 221 10.71 -1.58 17.57
N LYS A 222 10.89 -2.16 16.36
CA LYS A 222 12.16 -2.80 15.96
C LYS A 222 13.33 -1.83 15.93
N GLY A 223 13.08 -0.53 15.73
CA GLY A 223 14.09 0.53 15.83
C GLY A 223 14.64 0.74 17.25
N GLY A 224 13.95 0.24 18.28
CA GLY A 224 14.44 0.20 19.65
C GLY A 224 14.24 1.48 20.48
N THR A 225 13.75 2.57 19.87
CA THR A 225 13.40 3.83 20.57
C THR A 225 11.99 3.80 21.15
N PHE A 226 11.10 3.04 20.54
CA PHE A 226 9.68 2.94 20.90
C PHE A 226 9.33 1.52 21.31
N GLN A 227 8.17 1.37 21.96
CA GLN A 227 7.53 0.10 22.19
C GLN A 227 6.01 0.23 22.02
N THR A 228 5.35 -0.85 21.62
CA THR A 228 3.90 -0.95 21.56
C THR A 228 3.35 -1.14 22.98
N ALA A 229 2.44 -0.26 23.39
CA ALA A 229 1.76 -0.30 24.68
C ALA A 229 0.42 -1.05 24.58
N LEU A 230 -0.36 -0.76 23.53
CA LEU A 230 -1.64 -1.39 23.23
C LEU A 230 -1.64 -1.85 21.77
N THR A 231 -2.34 -2.94 21.48
CA THR A 231 -2.47 -3.55 20.15
C THR A 231 -3.92 -3.84 19.84
N ASP A 232 -4.25 -3.98 18.55
CA ASP A 232 -5.54 -4.49 18.08
C ASP A 232 -6.75 -3.70 18.61
N LEU A 233 -6.63 -2.38 18.80
CA LEU A 233 -7.76 -1.53 19.12
C LEU A 233 -8.62 -1.38 17.86
N ASN A 234 -9.92 -1.66 17.98
CA ASN A 234 -10.89 -1.54 16.88
C ASN A 234 -10.39 -2.21 15.58
N PRO A 235 -10.12 -3.53 15.57
CA PRO A 235 -9.58 -4.19 14.40
C PRO A 235 -10.64 -4.24 13.29
N ALA A 236 -10.22 -3.94 12.06
CA ALA A 236 -11.11 -3.94 10.90
C ALA A 236 -10.37 -4.30 9.61
N PRO A 237 -11.11 -4.75 8.58
CA PRO A 237 -10.52 -4.98 7.28
C PRO A 237 -10.01 -3.68 6.65
N LEU A 238 -8.85 -3.75 6.01
CA LEU A 238 -8.37 -2.75 5.06
C LEU A 238 -8.77 -3.17 3.64
N ALA A 239 -9.08 -2.20 2.80
CA ALA A 239 -9.59 -2.40 1.46
C ALA A 239 -8.86 -1.59 0.41
N LEU A 240 -8.79 -2.15 -0.81
CA LEU A 240 -8.50 -1.41 -2.03
C LEU A 240 -9.75 -0.64 -2.46
N GLY A 241 -9.59 0.60 -2.94
CA GLY A 241 -10.70 1.48 -3.33
C GLY A 241 -10.73 1.79 -4.82
N PHE A 242 -11.93 1.85 -5.42
CA PHE A 242 -12.11 2.08 -6.85
C PHE A 242 -13.31 2.99 -7.14
N GLY A 243 -13.21 3.79 -8.20
CA GLY A 243 -14.30 4.64 -8.71
C GLY A 243 -15.22 3.92 -9.71
N LYS A 244 -14.78 2.80 -10.27
CA LYS A 244 -15.48 2.03 -11.31
C LYS A 244 -15.59 0.56 -10.92
N ASP A 245 -16.71 -0.08 -11.28
CA ASP A 245 -16.96 -1.49 -10.97
C ASP A 245 -15.99 -2.44 -11.69
N LYS A 246 -15.74 -2.23 -12.98
CA LYS A 246 -14.95 -3.17 -13.79
C LYS A 246 -13.48 -3.30 -13.32
N PRO A 247 -12.73 -2.20 -13.03
CA PRO A 247 -11.43 -2.30 -12.36
C PRO A 247 -11.51 -3.00 -11.00
N ALA A 248 -12.52 -2.70 -10.18
CA ALA A 248 -12.68 -3.30 -8.86
C ALA A 248 -12.85 -4.83 -8.94
N THR A 249 -13.71 -5.32 -9.83
CA THR A 249 -13.92 -6.75 -10.07
C THR A 249 -12.67 -7.42 -10.64
N ALA A 250 -12.00 -6.80 -11.62
CA ALA A 250 -10.77 -7.37 -12.19
C ALA A 250 -9.64 -7.50 -11.16
N VAL A 251 -9.50 -6.52 -10.26
CA VAL A 251 -8.53 -6.57 -9.17
C VAL A 251 -8.93 -7.58 -8.10
N ALA A 252 -10.22 -7.69 -7.76
CA ALA A 252 -10.73 -8.74 -6.88
C ALA A 252 -10.38 -10.15 -7.41
N ASP A 253 -10.58 -10.41 -8.69
CA ASP A 253 -10.20 -11.68 -9.33
C ASP A 253 -8.67 -11.92 -9.26
N ALA A 254 -7.87 -10.86 -9.46
CA ALA A 254 -6.42 -10.94 -9.33
C ALA A 254 -6.01 -11.26 -7.89
N LEU A 255 -6.63 -10.64 -6.88
CA LEU A 255 -6.39 -10.95 -5.47
C LEU A 255 -6.74 -12.40 -5.15
N ASN A 256 -7.87 -12.92 -5.65
CA ASN A 256 -8.23 -14.34 -5.47
C ASN A 256 -7.18 -15.27 -6.07
N THR A 257 -6.71 -14.97 -7.29
CA THR A 257 -5.61 -15.71 -7.92
C THR A 257 -4.34 -15.71 -7.06
N LEU A 258 -3.99 -14.55 -6.47
CA LEU A 258 -2.84 -14.41 -5.57
C LEU A 258 -3.03 -15.10 -4.21
N ARG A 259 -4.27 -15.22 -3.75
CA ARG A 259 -4.61 -16.01 -2.56
C ARG A 259 -4.42 -17.50 -2.86
N GLU A 260 -4.99 -18.00 -3.95
CA GLU A 260 -4.98 -19.40 -4.35
C GLU A 260 -3.56 -19.91 -4.64
N ASN A 261 -2.72 -19.11 -5.30
CA ASN A 261 -1.34 -19.50 -5.60
C ASN A 261 -0.36 -19.27 -4.42
N GLY A 262 -0.86 -18.82 -3.26
CA GLY A 262 -0.08 -18.62 -2.04
C GLY A 262 0.81 -17.38 -2.03
N TYR A 263 0.73 -16.49 -3.02
CA TYR A 263 1.49 -15.24 -3.03
C TYR A 263 1.09 -14.33 -1.86
N LEU A 264 -0.22 -14.12 -1.62
CA LEU A 264 -0.68 -13.26 -0.52
C LEU A 264 -0.17 -13.76 0.84
N ALA A 265 -0.22 -15.07 1.09
CA ALA A 265 0.27 -15.65 2.34
C ALA A 265 1.77 -15.37 2.55
N LYS A 266 2.59 -15.48 1.49
CA LYS A 266 4.03 -15.17 1.55
C LYS A 266 4.27 -13.67 1.76
N LEU A 267 3.53 -12.82 1.05
CA LEU A 267 3.63 -11.37 1.18
C LEU A 267 3.26 -10.90 2.58
N PHE A 268 2.10 -11.33 3.09
CA PHE A 268 1.63 -10.97 4.42
C PHE A 268 2.56 -11.48 5.51
N LYS A 269 3.12 -12.70 5.38
CA LYS A 269 4.16 -13.20 6.29
C LYS A 269 5.41 -12.33 6.28
N LYS A 270 5.88 -11.88 5.10
CA LYS A 270 7.06 -10.99 4.97
C LYS A 270 6.86 -9.68 5.73
N TYR A 271 5.65 -9.14 5.72
CA TYR A 271 5.33 -7.84 6.31
C TYR A 271 4.66 -7.90 7.69
N GLY A 272 4.34 -9.10 8.20
CA GLY A 272 3.71 -9.29 9.51
C GLY A 272 2.24 -8.85 9.54
N VAL A 273 1.51 -9.07 8.45
CA VAL A 273 0.10 -8.68 8.31
C VAL A 273 -0.83 -9.89 8.32
N THR A 274 -2.04 -9.69 8.84
CA THR A 274 -3.09 -10.71 8.89
C THR A 274 -3.95 -10.65 7.63
N ALA A 275 -4.16 -11.81 6.99
CA ALA A 275 -5.05 -11.90 5.84
C ALA A 275 -6.51 -11.68 6.25
N TYR A 276 -7.29 -10.99 5.42
CA TYR A 276 -8.74 -11.06 5.53
C TYR A 276 -9.21 -12.47 5.13
N SER A 277 -10.03 -13.10 5.97
CA SER A 277 -10.56 -14.46 5.81
C SER A 277 -11.72 -14.55 4.81
N GLY A 278 -12.49 -13.45 4.68
CA GLY A 278 -13.67 -13.41 3.83
C GLY A 278 -13.37 -13.34 2.32
N ASP A 279 -14.45 -13.22 1.54
CA ASP A 279 -14.39 -13.13 0.09
C ASP A 279 -13.64 -11.86 -0.36
N LEU A 280 -12.64 -12.01 -1.24
CA LEU A 280 -11.99 -10.88 -1.90
C LEU A 280 -12.85 -10.44 -3.06
N LYS A 281 -13.90 -9.68 -2.77
CA LYS A 281 -14.84 -9.15 -3.76
C LYS A 281 -15.26 -7.73 -3.42
N VAL A 282 -15.84 -7.04 -4.40
CA VAL A 282 -16.49 -5.76 -4.15
C VAL A 282 -17.56 -5.96 -3.09
N THR A 283 -17.42 -5.22 -2.00
CA THR A 283 -18.22 -5.41 -0.79
C THR A 283 -18.95 -4.13 -0.43
N THR A 284 -20.20 -4.30 0.00
CA THR A 284 -21.10 -3.21 0.42
C THR A 284 -21.69 -3.54 1.78
N GLY A 285 -22.01 -2.51 2.59
CA GLY A 285 -22.66 -2.71 3.89
C GLY A 285 -21.67 -3.00 5.01
N ALA A 286 -22.13 -3.58 6.13
CA ALA A 286 -21.26 -3.95 7.24
C ALA A 286 -20.56 -5.30 6.97
N ILE A 287 -19.29 -5.42 7.38
CA ILE A 287 -18.55 -6.69 7.35
C ILE A 287 -17.88 -6.97 8.68
N SER A 288 -17.70 -8.25 8.96
CA SER A 288 -16.97 -8.74 10.12
C SER A 288 -15.46 -8.58 9.91
N ALA A 289 -14.74 -8.23 10.98
CA ALA A 289 -13.27 -8.30 11.03
C ALA A 289 -12.76 -9.74 11.23
N LYS A 290 -13.65 -10.68 11.56
CA LYS A 290 -13.40 -12.12 11.75
C LYS A 290 -13.92 -12.93 10.57
#